data_AF-A0A4U2ZHU9-F1
#
_entry.id   AF-A0A4U2ZHU9-F1
#
_cell.length_a   1.000
_cell.length_b   1.000
_cell.length_c   1.000
_cell.angle_alpha   90.00
_cell.angle_beta   90.00
_cell.angle_gamma   90.00
#
_symmetry.space_group_name_H-M   'P 1'
#
loop_
_entity.id
_entity.type
_entity.pdbx_description
1 polymer ?
#
loop_
_entity_poly.entity_id
_entity_poly.type
_entity_poly.pdbx_seq_one_letter_code
_entity_poly.pdbx_strand_id
1 'polypeptide(L)' 'KLQMPSPQNKPLLLASLKKCHADLELFSLETKSKTASEMYSKNAQQIEAILNKVTYLLKE' A
#
# COMPACT_ATOMS: atom_id res chain seq x y z
N LYS A 1 -31.04 -13.27 15.31
CA LYS A 1 -30.56 -11.90 14.97
C LYS A 1 -29.51 -12.05 13.88
N LEU A 2 -29.72 -11.45 12.70
CA LEU A 2 -28.69 -11.39 11.65
C LEU A 2 -27.56 -10.48 12.15
N GLN A 3 -26.34 -11.01 12.27
CA GLN A 3 -25.17 -10.19 12.57
C GLN A 3 -24.81 -9.43 11.30
N MET A 4 -24.92 -8.09 11.32
CA MET A 4 -24.35 -7.28 10.25
C MET A 4 -22.83 -7.33 10.38
N PRO A 5 -22.10 -7.56 9.27
CA PRO A 5 -20.65 -7.49 9.28
C PRO A 5 -20.18 -6.09 9.67
N SER A 6 -19.07 -6.02 10.41
CA SER A 6 -18.46 -4.72 10.75
C SER A 6 -18.02 -4.00 9.47
N PRO A 7 -17.97 -2.66 9.47
CA PRO A 7 -17.46 -1.90 8.33
C PRO A 7 -16.00 -2.28 8.01
N GLN A 8 -15.76 -2.95 6.88
CA GLN A 8 -14.42 -3.43 6.51
C GLN A 8 -13.59 -2.43 5.68
N ASN A 9 -14.14 -1.25 5.39
CA ASN A 9 -13.53 -0.28 4.46
C ASN A 9 -12.13 0.17 4.90
N LYS A 10 -11.91 0.34 6.21
CA LYS A 10 -10.63 0.78 6.79
C LYS A 10 -9.54 -0.31 6.66
N PRO A 11 -9.75 -1.55 7.16
CA PRO A 11 -8.82 -2.65 6.92
C PRO A 11 -8.56 -2.91 5.44
N LEU A 12 -9.59 -2.84 4.59
CA LEU A 12 -9.46 -3.04 3.16
C LEU A 12 -8.57 -1.97 2.52
N LEU A 13 -8.76 -0.69 2.87
CA LEU A 13 -7.90 0.40 2.41
C LEU A 13 -6.45 0.20 2.85
N LEU A 14 -6.22 -0.19 4.11
CA LEU A 14 -4.88 -0.50 4.61
C LEU A 14 -4.23 -1.64 3.82
N ALA A 15 -4.98 -2.70 3.51
CA ALA A 15 -4.50 -3.81 2.69
C ALA A 15 -4.15 -3.37 1.27
N SER A 16 -4.98 -2.52 0.64
CA SER A 16 -4.70 -1.97 -0.69
C SER A 16 -3.44 -1.10 -0.71
N LEU A 17 -3.21 -0.27 0.31
CA LEU A 17 -1.98 0.54 0.42
C LEU A 17 -0.74 -0.34 0.58
N LYS A 18 -0.80 -1.37 1.43
CA LYS A 18 0.29 -2.34 1.60
C LYS A 18 0.58 -3.11 0.31
N LYS A 19 -0.47 -3.55 -0.39
CA LYS A 19 -0.31 -4.23 -1.69
C LYS A 19 0.35 -3.30 -2.70
N CYS A 20 -0.10 -2.06 -2.80
CA CYS A 20 0.48 -1.08 -3.72
C CYS A 20 1.97 -0.83 -3.43
N HIS A 21 2.36 -0.72 -2.15
CA HIS A 21 3.77 -0.64 -1.75
C HIS A 21 4.58 -1.83 -2.28
N ALA A 22 4.13 -3.05 -1.97
CA ALA A 22 4.82 -4.27 -2.38
C ALA A 22 4.89 -4.42 -3.90
N ASP A 23 3.82 -4.08 -4.62
CA ASP A 23 3.80 -4.08 -6.08
C ASP A 23 4.83 -3.09 -6.65
N LEU A 24 4.95 -1.87 -6.09
CA LEU A 24 5.94 -0.88 -6.52
C LEU A 24 7.38 -1.35 -6.27
N GLU A 25 7.65 -1.94 -5.10
CA GLU A 25 8.96 -2.52 -4.80
C GLU A 25 9.29 -3.65 -5.80
N LEU A 26 8.34 -4.54 -6.06
CA LEU A 26 8.50 -5.61 -7.03
C LEU A 26 8.77 -5.08 -8.44
N PHE A 27 7.98 -4.11 -8.90
CA PHE A 27 8.15 -3.53 -10.24
C PHE A 27 9.47 -2.77 -10.38
N SER A 28 9.97 -2.17 -9.31
CA SER A 28 11.30 -1.55 -9.29
C SER A 28 12.42 -2.56 -9.53
N LEU A 29 12.30 -3.76 -8.96
CA LEU A 29 13.27 -4.84 -9.07
C LEU A 29 13.21 -5.57 -10.42
N GLU A 30 12.01 -5.75 -10.97
CA GLU A 30 11.79 -6.54 -12.19
C GLU A 30 11.96 -5.74 -13.49
N THR A 31 11.79 -4.42 -13.45
CA THR A 31 11.86 -3.59 -14.66
C THR A 31 13.28 -3.49 -15.22
N LYS A 32 13.41 -3.55 -16.55
CA LYS A 32 14.68 -3.34 -17.26
C LYS A 32 15.00 -1.86 -17.51
N SER A 33 14.05 -0.97 -17.28
CA SER A 33 14.23 0.47 -17.47
C SER A 33 14.73 1.11 -16.18
N LYS A 34 15.93 1.69 -16.23
CA LYS A 34 16.53 2.39 -15.08
C LYS A 34 15.63 3.52 -14.56
N THR A 35 15.08 4.33 -15.45
CA THR A 35 14.17 5.42 -15.09
C THR A 35 12.89 4.90 -14.44
N ALA A 36 12.35 3.78 -14.92
CA ALA A 36 11.18 3.16 -14.30
C ALA A 36 11.48 2.59 -12.91
N SER A 37 12.65 1.96 -12.73
CA SER A 37 13.10 1.44 -11.43
C SER A 37 13.22 2.56 -10.40
N GLU A 38 13.84 3.68 -10.77
CA GLU A 38 13.95 4.87 -9.91
C GLU A 38 12.58 5.46 -9.57
N MET A 39 11.68 5.56 -10.56
CA MET A 39 10.31 6.05 -10.35
C MET A 39 9.52 5.15 -9.40
N TYR A 40 9.53 3.83 -9.60
CA TYR A 40 8.84 2.88 -8.73
C TYR A 40 9.40 2.90 -7.31
N SER A 41 10.72 2.93 -7.14
CA SER A 41 11.37 3.03 -5.82
C SER A 41 10.96 4.29 -5.07
N LYS A 42 10.97 5.45 -5.75
CA LYS A 42 10.56 6.73 -5.16
C LYS A 42 9.09 6.68 -4.73
N ASN A 43 8.22 6.10 -5.55
CA ASN A 43 6.80 6.00 -5.23
C ASN A 43 6.55 5.00 -4.09
N ALA A 44 7.29 3.90 -4.00
CA ALA A 44 7.22 2.97 -2.86
C ALA A 44 7.52 3.71 -1.54
N GLN A 45 8.58 4.51 -1.49
CA GLN A 45 8.93 5.34 -0.33
C GLN A 45 7.82 6.35 0.04
N GLN A 46 7.13 6.92 -0.94
CA GLN A 46 5.99 7.80 -0.68
C GLN A 46 4.82 7.04 -0.05
N ILE A 47 4.51 5.83 -0.52
CA ILE A 47 3.49 4.98 0.08
C ILE A 47 3.89 4.54 1.50
N GLU A 48 5.17 4.23 1.75
CA GLU A 48 5.69 3.93 3.08
C GLU A 48 5.45 5.10 4.06
N ALA A 49 5.76 6.33 3.64
CA ALA A 49 5.51 7.52 4.44
C ALA A 49 4.01 7.75 4.71
N ILE A 50 3.13 7.41 3.77
CA ILE A 50 1.69 7.43 3.96
C ILE A 50 1.28 6.36 4.98
N LEU A 51 1.73 5.11 4.81
CA LEU A 51 1.45 3.99 5.72
C LEU A 51 1.85 4.33 7.16
N ASN A 52 3.00 4.96 7.37
CA ASN A 52 3.46 5.39 8.69
C ASN A 52 2.51 6.39 9.37
N LYS A 53 1.81 7.22 8.58
CA LYS A 53 0.84 8.20 9.10
C LYS A 53 -0.55 7.62 9.31
N VAL A 54 -0.99 6.70 8.45
CA VAL A 54 -2.40 6.26 8.41
C VAL A 54 -2.65 4.89 9.04
N THR A 55 -1.62 4.08 9.29
CA THR A 55 -1.80 2.70 9.77
C THR A 55 -2.60 2.62 11.07
N TYR A 56 -2.36 3.52 12.03
CA TYR A 56 -3.11 3.50 13.30
C TYR A 56 -4.60 3.87 13.12
N LEU A 57 -4.94 4.66 12.08
CA LEU A 57 -6.31 5.08 11.77
C LEU A 57 -7.11 3.99 11.05
N LEU A 58 -6.41 3.12 10.31
CA LEU A 58 -7.00 2.15 9.38
C LEU A 58 -6.91 0.69 9.86
N LYS A 59 -6.27 0.43 11.00
CA LYS A 59 -6.14 -0.91 11.59
C LYS A 59 -7.45 -1.45 12.20
N GLU A 60 -8.39 -0.57 12.52
CA GLU A 60 -9.67 -0.91 13.17
C GLU A 60 -10.87 -0.79 12.23
#